data_AF-A0AAV5ZBV7-F1
#
_entry.id   AF-A0AAV5ZBV7-F1
#
_cell.length_a   1.000
_cell.length_b   1.000
_cell.length_c   1.000
_cell.angle_alpha   90.00
_cell.angle_beta   90.00
_cell.angle_gamma   90.00
#
_symmetry.space_group_name_H-M   'P 1'
#
loop_
_entity.id
_entity.type
_entity.pdbx_description
1 polymer ?
#
loop_
_entity_poly.entity_id
_entity_poly.type
_entity_poly.pdbx_seq_one_letter_code
_entity_poly.pdbx_strand_id
1 'polypeptide(L)'
;MPAKKFEALGEAATSPLFSELERRVIRYAEEMTRAVQVDGALVEALRRDLGDPALVQLTMSVAAANFTNRFNEALASDLEVRTASPEGRP
;
A
#
# COMPACT_ATOMS: atom_id res chain seq x y z
N MET A 1 -13.18 -0.53 -2.94
CA MET A 1 -12.46 -1.82 -3.03
C MET A 1 -13.39 -2.91 -2.50
N PRO A 2 -13.64 -4.00 -3.24
CA PRO A 2 -14.51 -5.09 -2.76
C PRO A 2 -13.88 -5.79 -1.55
N ALA A 3 -14.66 -6.03 -0.48
CA ALA A 3 -14.17 -6.56 0.80
C ALA A 3 -13.27 -7.80 0.66
N LYS A 4 -13.61 -8.70 -0.26
CA LYS A 4 -12.84 -9.91 -0.56
C LYS A 4 -11.40 -9.66 -1.03
N LYS A 5 -11.13 -8.56 -1.75
CA LYS A 5 -9.76 -8.21 -2.15
C LYS A 5 -8.92 -7.79 -0.95
N PHE A 6 -9.51 -7.06 0.01
CA PHE A 6 -8.78 -6.67 1.22
C PHE A 6 -8.40 -7.89 2.07
N GLU A 7 -9.34 -8.81 2.27
CA GLU A 7 -9.10 -10.06 2.99
C GLU A 7 -7.98 -10.89 2.34
N ALA A 8 -7.89 -10.87 1.01
CA ALA A 8 -6.88 -11.60 0.25
C ALA A 8 -5.53 -10.87 0.09
N LEU A 9 -5.34 -9.68 0.66
CA LEU A 9 -4.10 -8.90 0.45
C LEU A 9 -2.84 -9.64 0.91
N GLY A 10 -2.91 -10.41 2.00
CA GLY A 10 -1.78 -11.20 2.50
C GLY A 10 -1.33 -12.30 1.52
N GLU A 11 -2.20 -12.69 0.59
CA GLU A 11 -1.96 -13.72 -0.43
C GLU A 11 -1.98 -13.13 -1.84
N ALA A 12 -1.76 -11.82 -1.98
CA ALA A 12 -1.90 -11.11 -3.25
C ALA A 12 -0.98 -11.67 -4.35
N ALA A 13 0.13 -12.34 -4.01
CA ALA A 13 1.01 -12.97 -5.00
C ALA A 13 0.36 -14.15 -5.74
N THR A 14 -0.56 -14.89 -5.10
CA THR A 14 -1.16 -16.12 -5.65
C THR A 14 -2.68 -16.05 -5.82
N SER A 15 -3.36 -15.15 -5.10
CA SER A 15 -4.83 -15.03 -5.13
C SER A 15 -5.35 -14.61 -6.49
N PRO A 16 -6.32 -15.32 -7.12
CA PRO A 16 -6.84 -14.99 -8.45
C PRO A 16 -7.63 -13.67 -8.49
N LEU A 17 -7.86 -13.03 -7.33
CA LEU A 17 -8.60 -11.77 -7.23
C LEU A 17 -7.80 -10.56 -7.73
N PHE A 18 -6.48 -10.69 -7.89
CA PHE A 18 -5.60 -9.64 -8.35
C PHE A 18 -5.16 -9.85 -9.79
N SER A 19 -5.32 -8.80 -10.59
CA SER A 19 -4.71 -8.70 -11.91
C SER A 19 -3.19 -8.66 -11.79
N GLU A 20 -2.51 -8.99 -12.87
CA GLU A 20 -1.04 -8.99 -12.89
C GLU A 20 -0.45 -7.61 -12.55
N LEU A 21 -1.08 -6.52 -13.01
CA LEU A 21 -0.69 -5.16 -12.64
C LEU A 21 -0.87 -4.91 -11.14
N GLU A 22 -2.00 -5.30 -10.55
CA GLU A 22 -2.22 -5.16 -9.10
C GLU A 22 -1.18 -5.92 -8.29
N ARG A 23 -0.79 -7.13 -8.72
CA ARG A 23 0.28 -7.90 -8.06
C ARG A 23 1.62 -7.17 -8.11
N ARG A 24 1.99 -6.63 -9.27
CA ARG A 24 3.23 -5.86 -9.42
C ARG A 24 3.23 -4.60 -8.55
N VAL A 25 2.12 -3.88 -8.48
CA VAL A 25 1.96 -2.70 -7.61
C VAL A 25 2.11 -3.08 -6.14
N ILE A 26 1.49 -4.17 -5.69
CA ILE A 26 1.59 -4.65 -4.32
C ILE A 26 3.03 -5.07 -4.01
N ARG A 27 3.67 -5.87 -4.87
CA ARG A 27 5.08 -6.28 -4.72
C ARG A 27 6.01 -5.07 -4.65
N TYR A 28 5.80 -4.06 -5.49
CA TYR A 28 6.57 -2.82 -5.48
C TYR A 28 6.47 -2.09 -4.14
N ALA A 29 5.26 -1.96 -3.60
CA ALA A 29 5.04 -1.36 -2.29
C ALA A 29 5.70 -2.16 -1.17
N GLU A 30 5.66 -3.50 -1.21
CA GLU A 30 6.35 -4.35 -0.25
C GLU A 30 7.87 -4.20 -0.30
N GLU A 31 8.47 -4.21 -1.49
CA GLU A 31 9.93 -4.04 -1.67
C GLU A 31 10.40 -2.66 -1.18
N MET A 32 9.71 -1.58 -1.57
CA MET A 32 10.00 -0.23 -1.06
C MET A 32 9.91 -0.13 0.47
N THR A 33 9.03 -0.91 1.09
CA THR A 33 8.78 -0.85 2.54
C THR A 33 9.78 -1.70 3.33
N ARG A 34 10.05 -2.93 2.89
CA ARG A 34 10.85 -3.92 3.63
C ARG A 34 12.33 -3.90 3.24
N ALA A 35 12.63 -3.70 1.97
CA ALA A 35 13.98 -3.80 1.42
C ALA A 35 14.60 -2.44 1.07
N VAL A 36 13.78 -1.38 0.95
CA VAL A 36 14.14 -0.03 0.47
C VAL A 36 14.55 -0.01 -1.01
N GLN A 37 15.39 -0.95 -1.44
CA GLN A 37 15.72 -1.21 -2.83
C GLN A 37 14.64 -2.07 -3.48
N VAL A 38 14.19 -1.62 -4.64
CA VAL A 38 13.24 -2.35 -5.48
C VAL A 38 14.00 -2.98 -6.65
N ASP A 39 13.61 -4.18 -7.04
CA ASP A 39 14.08 -4.85 -8.25
C ASP A 39 13.86 -3.96 -9.49
N GLY A 40 14.94 -3.63 -10.21
CA GLY A 40 14.87 -2.82 -11.42
C GLY A 40 14.01 -3.43 -12.53
N ALA A 41 13.93 -4.76 -12.61
CA ALA A 41 13.05 -5.43 -13.57
C ALA A 41 11.56 -5.18 -13.26
N LEU A 42 11.21 -5.08 -11.98
CA LEU A 42 9.86 -4.74 -11.53
C LEU A 42 9.52 -3.27 -11.83
N VAL A 43 10.47 -2.36 -11.59
CA VAL A 43 10.34 -0.93 -11.95
C VAL A 43 10.05 -0.78 -13.44
N GLU A 44 10.84 -1.43 -14.29
CA GLU A 44 10.66 -1.37 -15.75
C GLU A 44 9.35 -2.02 -16.21
N ALA A 45 8.90 -3.10 -15.55
CA ALA A 45 7.59 -3.69 -15.84
C ALA A 45 6.44 -2.73 -15.51
N LEU A 46 6.48 -2.10 -14.33
CA LEU A 46 5.48 -1.11 -13.93
C LEU A 46 5.53 0.14 -14.80
N ARG A 47 6.72 0.57 -15.20
CA ARG A 47 6.89 1.68 -16.14
C ARG A 47 6.19 1.41 -17.47
N ARG A 48 6.30 0.18 -18.01
CA ARG A 48 5.59 -0.23 -19.23
C ARG A 48 4.06 -0.29 -19.03
N ASP A 49 3.61 -0.78 -17.88
CA ASP A 49 2.17 -0.93 -17.61
C ASP A 49 1.46 0.40 -17.29
N LEU A 50 2.14 1.32 -16.59
CA LEU A 50 1.56 2.55 -16.04
C LEU A 50 2.01 3.83 -16.76
N GLY A 51 3.20 3.82 -17.36
CA GLY A 51 3.90 5.02 -17.81
C GLY A 51 4.56 5.81 -16.66
N ASP A 52 5.45 6.72 -17.04
CA ASP A 52 6.29 7.48 -16.10
C ASP A 52 5.48 8.29 -15.07
N PRO A 53 4.43 9.05 -15.45
CA PRO A 53 3.70 9.88 -14.49
C PRO A 53 3.03 9.06 -13.39
N ALA A 54 2.41 7.94 -13.75
CA ALA A 54 1.70 7.08 -12.80
C ALA A 54 2.68 6.28 -11.92
N LEU A 55 3.84 5.88 -12.45
CA LEU A 55 4.90 5.26 -11.65
C LEU A 55 5.47 6.23 -10.59
N VAL A 56 5.66 7.50 -10.95
CA VAL A 56 6.07 8.55 -9.99
C VAL A 56 5.02 8.72 -8.90
N GLN A 57 3.74 8.81 -9.26
CA GLN A 57 2.64 8.93 -8.29
C GLN A 57 2.57 7.72 -7.36
N LEU A 58 2.66 6.50 -7.90
CA LEU A 58 2.72 5.27 -7.11
C LEU A 58 3.87 5.33 -6.08
N THR A 59 5.06 5.72 -6.53
CA THR A 59 6.25 5.84 -5.68
C THR A 59 6.03 6.87 -4.56
N MET A 60 5.45 8.03 -4.90
CA MET A 60 5.13 9.07 -3.91
C MET A 60 4.12 8.57 -2.87
N SER A 61 3.07 7.85 -3.29
CA SER A 61 2.07 7.30 -2.36
C SER A 61 2.69 6.32 -1.37
N VAL A 62 3.55 5.41 -1.85
CA VAL A 62 4.24 4.44 -0.99
C VAL A 62 5.22 5.16 -0.05
N ALA A 63 5.97 6.14 -0.56
CA ALA A 63 6.91 6.93 0.25
C ALA A 63 6.20 7.71 1.38
N ALA A 64 5.04 8.32 1.09
CA ALA A 64 4.25 9.04 2.09
C ALA A 64 3.76 8.10 3.21
N ALA A 65 3.22 6.92 2.85
CA ALA A 65 2.82 5.91 3.83
C ALA A 65 4.00 5.46 4.70
N ASN A 66 5.17 5.24 4.07
CA ASN A 66 6.40 4.87 4.74
C ASN A 66 6.93 5.93 5.71
N PHE A 67 6.76 7.21 5.38
CA PHE A 67 7.04 8.32 6.28
C PHE A 67 6.11 8.31 7.49
N THR A 68 4.79 8.23 7.28
CA THR A 68 3.80 8.21 8.36
C THR A 68 4.02 7.01 9.29
N ASN A 69 4.31 5.83 8.75
CA ASN A 69 4.62 4.64 9.55
C ASN A 69 5.83 4.88 10.47
N ARG A 70 6.92 5.44 9.93
CA ARG A 70 8.14 5.73 10.72
C ARG A 70 7.92 6.84 11.74
N PHE A 71 7.12 7.85 11.39
CA PHE A 71 6.76 8.93 12.29
C PHE A 71 5.97 8.42 13.49
N ASN A 72 4.93 7.62 13.25
CA ASN A 72 4.10 7.04 14.31
C ASN A 72 4.88 6.07 15.20
N GLU A 73 5.75 5.24 14.60
CA GLU A 73 6.63 4.32 15.34
C GLU A 73 7.58 5.09 16.27
N ALA A 74 8.23 6.15 15.76
CA ALA A 74 9.16 6.97 16.54
C ALA A 74 8.47 7.68 17.72
N LEU A 75 7.19 8.01 17.59
CA LEU A 75 6.40 8.65 18.63
C LEU A 75 5.67 7.67 19.56
N ALA A 76 5.76 6.34 19.31
CA ALA A 76 5.00 5.32 20.01
C ALA A 76 3.50 5.68 20.11
N SER A 77 2.92 6.16 19.00
CA SER A 77 1.53 6.62 18.99
C SER A 77 0.57 5.47 19.22
N ASP A 78 -0.26 5.58 20.27
CA ASP A 78 -1.32 4.61 20.54
C ASP A 78 -2.43 4.70 19.50
N LEU A 79 -3.04 3.55 19.20
CA LEU A 79 -4.24 3.51 18.37
C LEU A 79 -5.41 4.15 19.10
N GLU A 80 -5.97 5.20 18.51
CA GLU A 80 -7.21 5.78 19.02
C GLU A 80 -8.35 4.76 18.88
N VAL A 81 -8.93 4.37 20.02
CA VAL A 81 -10.15 3.57 20.02
C VAL A 81 -11.28 4.48 19.57
N ARG A 82 -11.78 4.25 18.35
CA ARG A 82 -12.99 4.93 17.86
C ARG A 82 -14.18 4.48 18.71
N THR A 83 -14.46 5.20 19.79
CA THR A 83 -15.73 5.08 20.49
C THR A 83 -16.83 5.50 19.52
N ALA A 84 -17.86 4.67 19.34
CA ALA A 84 -19.04 5.06 18.58
C ALA A 84 -19.52 6.43 19.10
N SER A 85 -19.74 7.39 18.19
CA SER A 85 -20.37 8.66 18.54
C SER A 85 -21.68 8.33 19.25
N PRO A 86 -21.99 8.93 20.42
CA PRO A 86 -23.32 8.82 20.99
C PRO A 86 -24.27 9.56 20.04
N GLU A 87 -24.90 8.81 19.14
CA GLU A 87 -26.12 9.27 18.48
C GLU A 87 -27.13 9.57 19.58
N GLY A 88 -27.52 10.84 19.68
CA GLY A 88 -28.47 11.31 20.68
C GLY A 88 -28.00 12.58 21.37
N ARG A 89 -28.03 13.70 20.66
CA ARG A 89 -28.27 14.99 21.30
C ARG A 89 -29.56 15.55 20.69
N PRO A 90 -30.55 15.97 21.50
CA PRO A 90 -31.88 16.36 21.04
C PRO A 90 -31.87 17.55 20.07
#